data_AF-A0A963BB12-F1
#
_entry.id   AF-A0A963BB12-F1
#
_cell.length_a   1.000
_cell.length_b   1.000
_cell.length_c   1.000
_cell.angle_alpha   90.00
_cell.angle_beta   90.00
_cell.angle_gamma   90.00
#
_symmetry.space_group_name_H-M   'P 1'
#
loop_
_entity.id
_entity.type
_entity.pdbx_description
1 polymer ?
#
loop_
_entity_poly.entity_id
_entity_poly.type
_entity_poly.pdbx_seq_one_letter_code
_entity_poly.pdbx_strand_id
1 'polypeptide(L)'
;MITDKLFLAGALLGMSLLANAAGDLVTKESRTGVQETMDKLEQIVRGKGLTVFNRIDHQANAAQAELKMGAAQVLIFGSPKLG
;
A
#
# COMPACT_ATOMS: atom_id res chain seq x y z
N MET A 1 -8.69 44.25 20.05
CA MET A 1 -9.67 43.17 19.80
C MET A 1 -9.71 42.64 18.36
N ILE A 2 -9.09 43.32 17.37
CA ILE A 2 -8.98 42.83 15.97
C ILE A 2 -7.59 42.21 15.70
N THR A 3 -6.54 42.75 16.32
CA THR A 3 -5.15 42.26 16.22
C THR A 3 -4.94 40.88 16.84
N ASP A 4 -5.64 40.55 17.92
CA ASP A 4 -5.50 39.26 18.62
C ASP A 4 -6.10 38.09 17.81
N LYS A 5 -7.13 38.37 17.00
CA LYS A 5 -7.76 37.39 16.10
C LYS A 5 -6.89 37.08 14.88
N LEU A 6 -6.05 38.03 14.46
CA LEU A 6 -5.14 37.88 13.33
C LEU A 6 -3.96 36.93 13.66
N PHE A 7 -3.46 36.98 14.91
CA PHE A 7 -2.47 36.03 15.40
C PHE A 7 -3.03 34.61 15.55
N LEU A 8 -4.29 34.48 16.00
CA LEU A 8 -4.94 33.18 16.13
C LEU A 8 -5.21 32.50 14.76
N ALA A 9 -5.53 33.29 13.74
CA ALA A 9 -5.72 32.79 12.37
C ALA A 9 -4.39 32.34 11.72
N GLY A 10 -3.29 33.05 11.97
CA GLY A 10 -1.96 32.67 11.48
C GLY A 10 -1.43 31.37 12.08
N ALA A 11 -1.77 31.09 13.34
CA ALA A 11 -1.35 29.85 14.02
C ALA A 11 -2.06 28.58 13.49
N LEU A 12 -3.34 28.67 13.10
CA LEU A 12 -4.07 27.53 12.53
C LEU A 12 -3.61 27.17 11.10
N LEU A 13 -3.15 28.13 10.30
CA LEU A 13 -2.63 27.91 8.95
C LEU A 13 -1.21 27.28 8.94
N GLY A 14 -0.44 27.44 10.02
CA GLY A 14 0.91 26.87 10.13
C GLY A 14 0.94 25.37 10.47
N MET A 15 -0.07 24.85 11.16
CA MET A 15 -0.11 23.43 11.58
C MET A 15 -0.43 22.46 10.44
N SER A 16 -1.03 22.93 9.35
CA SER A 16 -1.39 22.10 8.19
C SER A 16 -0.17 21.61 7.39
N LEU A 17 0.96 22.31 7.51
CA LEU A 17 2.20 22.03 6.77
C LEU A 17 3.03 20.87 7.35
N LEU A 18 2.61 20.30 8.49
CA LEU A 18 3.30 19.19 9.14
C LEU A 18 2.66 17.81 8.86
N ALA A 19 1.61 17.74 8.04
CA ALA A 19 1.01 16.49 7.61
C ALA A 19 1.91 15.80 6.55
N ASN A 20 3.02 15.21 6.99
CA ASN A 20 3.88 14.40 6.15
C ASN A 20 3.25 13.01 5.99
N ALA A 21 2.48 12.78 4.92
CA ALA A 21 1.89 11.49 4.56
C ALA A 21 2.93 10.48 3.99
N ALA A 22 4.19 10.59 4.41
CA ALA A 22 5.28 9.75 3.95
C ALA A 22 5.55 8.64 4.97
N GLY A 23 4.66 7.65 5.01
CA GLY A 23 4.88 6.42 5.77
C GLY A 23 3.84 5.41 5.33
N ASP A 24 4.30 4.27 4.81
CA ASP A 24 3.63 2.94 4.84
C ASP A 24 4.09 2.02 3.70
N LEU A 25 4.88 2.51 2.73
CA LEU A 25 5.48 1.64 1.71
C LEU A 25 6.79 1.01 2.20
N VAL A 26 6.80 -0.31 2.34
CA VAL A 26 7.99 -1.10 2.65
C VAL A 26 8.41 -1.88 1.40
N THR A 27 9.60 -1.58 0.88
CA THR A 27 10.18 -2.31 -0.26
C THR A 27 11.24 -3.30 0.22
N LYS A 28 11.18 -4.54 -0.24
CA LYS A 28 12.17 -5.59 0.00
C LYS A 28 12.44 -6.34 -1.29
N GLU A 29 13.72 -6.45 -1.64
CA GLU A 29 14.15 -7.24 -2.79
C GLU A 29 13.98 -8.73 -2.53
N SER A 30 13.45 -9.44 -3.53
CA SER A 30 13.34 -10.90 -3.50
C SER A 30 14.55 -11.54 -4.18
N ARG A 31 14.95 -12.72 -3.70
CA ARG A 31 16.01 -13.54 -4.33
C ARG A 31 15.45 -14.52 -5.37
N THR A 32 14.13 -14.52 -5.57
CA THR A 32 13.40 -15.49 -6.39
C THR A 32 12.45 -14.79 -7.36
N GLY A 33 11.96 -15.51 -8.36
CA GLY A 33 11.01 -14.97 -9.34
C GLY A 33 9.67 -14.56 -8.70
N VAL A 34 8.84 -13.82 -9.46
CA VAL A 34 7.57 -13.26 -8.97
C VAL A 34 6.64 -14.35 -8.44
N GLN A 35 6.40 -15.41 -9.21
CA GLN A 35 5.49 -16.49 -8.80
C GLN A 35 5.94 -17.13 -7.47
N GLU A 36 7.21 -17.53 -7.37
CA GLU A 36 7.76 -18.16 -6.15
C GLU A 36 7.72 -17.20 -4.96
N THR A 37 8.02 -15.92 -5.17
CA THR A 37 7.96 -14.89 -4.12
C THR A 37 6.54 -14.74 -3.59
N MET A 38 5.56 -14.72 -4.48
CA MET A 38 4.15 -14.55 -4.12
C MET A 38 3.58 -15.80 -3.45
N ASP A 39 3.98 -17.00 -3.86
CA ASP A 39 3.60 -18.25 -3.21
C ASP A 39 4.11 -18.28 -1.75
N LYS A 40 5.38 -17.92 -1.53
CA LYS A 40 5.97 -17.81 -0.18
C LYS A 40 5.28 -16.74 0.66
N LEU A 41 5.04 -15.55 0.08
CA LEU A 41 4.35 -14.47 0.78
C LEU A 41 2.95 -14.89 1.22
N GLU A 42 2.18 -15.52 0.33
CA GLU A 42 0.84 -16.00 0.63
C GLU A 42 0.85 -17.04 1.77
N GLN A 43 1.80 -17.98 1.75
CA GLN A 43 2.00 -18.94 2.83
C GLN A 43 2.28 -18.25 4.17
N ILE A 44 3.17 -17.24 4.19
CA ILE A 44 3.50 -16.47 5.41
C ILE A 44 2.29 -15.70 5.91
N VAL A 45 1.55 -15.03 5.03
CA VAL A 45 0.33 -14.27 5.36
C VAL A 45 -0.71 -15.18 6.00
N ARG A 46 -1.00 -16.33 5.37
CA ARG A 46 -1.95 -17.32 5.90
C ARG A 46 -1.46 -17.93 7.23
N GLY A 47 -0.17 -18.23 7.34
CA GLY A 47 0.45 -18.74 8.57
C GLY A 47 0.35 -17.77 9.75
N LYS A 48 0.22 -16.46 9.49
CA LYS A 48 -0.06 -15.44 10.50
C LYS A 48 -1.55 -15.27 10.83
N GLY A 49 -2.43 -16.11 10.28
CA GLY A 49 -3.88 -16.04 10.51
C GLY A 49 -4.57 -14.90 9.77
N LEU A 50 -3.92 -14.31 8.77
CA LEU A 50 -4.53 -13.29 7.91
C LEU A 50 -5.29 -13.94 6.75
N THR A 51 -6.34 -13.27 6.31
CA THR A 51 -7.12 -13.66 5.14
C THR A 51 -6.45 -13.13 3.88
N VAL A 52 -6.26 -14.00 2.89
CA VAL A 52 -5.92 -13.60 1.52
C VAL A 52 -7.24 -13.40 0.79
N PHE A 53 -7.55 -12.15 0.45
CA PHE A 53 -8.79 -11.79 -0.23
C PHE A 53 -8.68 -12.01 -1.74
N ASN A 54 -7.53 -11.67 -2.33
CA ASN A 54 -7.32 -11.84 -3.75
C ASN A 54 -5.83 -11.93 -4.09
N ARG A 55 -5.55 -12.59 -5.22
CA ARG A 55 -4.25 -12.59 -5.87
C ARG A 55 -4.47 -12.26 -7.35
N ILE A 56 -3.90 -11.15 -7.79
CA ILE A 56 -4.14 -10.58 -9.11
C ILE A 56 -2.86 -10.72 -9.94
N ASP A 57 -3.00 -11.24 -11.15
CA ASP A 57 -1.92 -11.32 -12.12
C ASP A 57 -1.97 -10.13 -13.08
N HIS A 58 -1.08 -9.15 -12.87
CA HIS A 58 -1.03 -7.97 -13.72
C HIS A 58 -0.43 -8.25 -15.09
N GLN A 59 0.43 -9.26 -15.23
CA GLN A 59 0.95 -9.65 -16.53
C GLN A 59 -0.17 -10.22 -17.40
N ALA A 60 -1.00 -11.11 -16.85
CA ALA A 60 -2.15 -11.66 -17.56
C ALA A 60 -3.17 -10.57 -17.92
N ASN A 61 -3.48 -9.66 -16.98
CA ASN A 61 -4.41 -8.55 -17.23
C ASN A 61 -3.87 -7.58 -18.31
N ALA A 62 -2.56 -7.31 -18.31
CA ALA A 62 -1.93 -6.51 -19.36
C ALA A 62 -2.06 -7.20 -20.72
N ALA A 63 -1.83 -8.51 -20.80
CA ALA A 63 -1.99 -9.28 -22.02
C ALA A 63 -3.43 -9.25 -22.56
N GLN A 64 -4.43 -9.31 -21.68
CA GLN A 64 -5.85 -9.14 -22.03
C GLN A 64 -6.17 -7.75 -22.59
N ALA A 65 -5.40 -6.74 -22.17
CA ALA A 65 -5.47 -5.38 -22.69
C ALA A 65 -4.53 -5.13 -23.88
N GLU A 66 -3.98 -6.18 -24.50
CA GLU A 66 -3.04 -6.10 -25.62
C GLU A 66 -1.72 -5.36 -25.30
N LEU A 67 -1.35 -5.30 -24.00
CA LEU A 67 -0.14 -4.69 -23.50
C LEU A 67 0.91 -5.75 -23.12
N LYS A 68 2.19 -5.39 -23.28
CA LYS A 68 3.33 -6.21 -22.83
C LYS A 68 3.84 -5.73 -21.47
N MET A 69 3.87 -6.63 -20.50
CA MET A 69 4.41 -6.37 -19.16
C MET A 69 5.31 -7.53 -18.70
N GLY A 70 6.32 -7.22 -17.88
CA GLY A 70 7.04 -8.24 -17.13
C GLY A 70 6.13 -8.93 -16.10
N ALA A 71 6.57 -10.04 -15.51
CA ALA A 71 5.82 -10.71 -14.46
C ALA A 71 5.57 -9.74 -13.30
N ALA A 72 4.31 -9.60 -12.87
CA ALA A 72 3.91 -8.74 -11.77
C ALA A 72 2.59 -9.25 -11.17
N GLN A 73 2.51 -9.32 -9.84
CA GLN A 73 1.34 -9.80 -9.13
C GLN A 73 1.06 -8.94 -7.89
N VAL A 74 -0.22 -8.85 -7.50
CA VAL A 74 -0.67 -8.17 -6.28
C VAL A 74 -1.39 -9.17 -5.39
N LEU A 75 -1.03 -9.20 -4.10
CA LEU A 75 -1.75 -9.96 -3.08
C LEU A 75 -2.47 -8.98 -2.16
N ILE A 76 -3.80 -9.08 -2.11
CA ILE A 76 -4.63 -8.30 -1.21
C ILE A 76 -4.96 -9.19 -0.02
N PHE A 77 -4.53 -8.79 1.17
CA PHE A 77 -4.71 -9.57 2.40
C PHE A 77 -4.93 -8.66 3.61
N GLY A 78 -5.49 -9.21 4.68
CA GLY A 78 -5.75 -8.46 5.91
C GLY A 78 -6.42 -9.29 7.00
N SER A 79 -6.83 -8.63 8.07
CA SER A 79 -7.61 -9.24 9.14
C SER A 79 -9.01 -8.64 9.13
N PRO A 80 -10.06 -9.41 8.74
CA PRO A 80 -11.44 -8.91 8.72
C PRO A 80 -11.94 -8.35 10.06
N LYS A 81 -11.28 -8.73 11.18
CA LYS A 81 -11.59 -8.21 12.51
C LYS A 81 -11.12 -6.77 12.72
N LEU A 82 -10.13 -6.32 11.96
CA LEU A 82 -9.51 -4.99 12.07
C LEU A 82 -10.00 -4.02 10.99
N GLY A 83 -10.69 -4.51 9.96
CA GLY A 83 -11.12 -3.77 8.77
C GLY A 83 -10.65 -4.48 7.51
#